data_AF-A0A369T3G4-F1
#
_entry.id   AF-A0A369T3G4-F1
#
_cell.length_a   1.000
_cell.length_b   1.000
_cell.length_c   1.000
_cell.angle_alpha   90.00
_cell.angle_beta   90.00
_cell.angle_gamma   90.00
#
_symmetry.space_group_name_H-M   'P 1'
#
loop_
_entity.id
_entity.type
_entity.pdbx_description
1 polymer ?
#
loop_
_entity_poly.entity_id
_entity_poly.type
_entity_poly.pdbx_seq_one_letter_code
_entity_poly.pdbx_strand_id
1 'polypeptide(L)'
;MLIEEAKSMLREAGVKLAEREGALILMVEDEGREVIVYIMAEEERGIVYVIASANPPISLGERALDALKASWEIADRGVPCKVSLNGDIVVVEHDIDSCHFTKESLLESIYFAAESMLYLMKRLSEASEGDADL
;
A
#
# COMPACT_ATOMS: atom_id res chain seq x y z
N MET A 1 13.95 17.00 -6.73
CA MET A 1 12.57 16.71 -6.31
C MET A 1 12.52 15.23 -6.00
N LEU A 2 12.12 14.88 -4.78
CA LEU A 2 12.07 13.52 -4.27
C LEU A 2 11.27 12.58 -5.19
N ILE A 3 10.18 13.07 -5.78
CA ILE A 3 9.36 12.26 -6.71
C ILE A 3 10.11 11.92 -8.01
N GLU A 4 10.93 12.82 -8.53
CA GLU A 4 11.75 12.56 -9.73
C GLU A 4 12.92 11.61 -9.41
N GLU A 5 13.45 11.68 -8.19
CA GLU A 5 14.44 10.73 -7.70
C GLU A 5 13.84 9.32 -7.55
N ALA A 6 12.64 9.21 -6.95
CA ALA A 6 11.88 7.95 -6.89
C ALA A 6 11.66 7.36 -8.28
N LYS A 7 11.25 8.20 -9.24
CA LYS A 7 11.04 7.82 -10.63
C LYS A 7 12.31 7.28 -11.28
N SER A 8 13.46 7.91 -11.04
CA SER A 8 14.75 7.42 -11.54
C SER A 8 15.09 6.05 -10.96
N MET A 9 15.01 5.91 -9.63
CA MET A 9 15.29 4.65 -8.92
C MET A 9 14.43 3.49 -9.44
N LEU A 10 13.14 3.73 -9.65
CA LEU A 10 12.20 2.71 -10.13
C LEU A 10 12.41 2.34 -11.59
N ARG A 11 12.74 3.31 -12.45
CA ARG A 11 13.10 3.04 -13.85
C ARG A 11 14.38 2.21 -13.95
N GLU A 12 15.38 2.53 -13.13
CA GLU A 12 16.61 1.75 -13.03
C GLU A 12 16.37 0.34 -12.48
N ALA A 13 15.33 0.14 -11.67
CA ALA A 13 14.88 -1.17 -11.22
C ALA A 13 14.03 -1.92 -12.27
N GLY A 14 13.74 -1.31 -13.43
CA GLY A 14 12.91 -1.91 -14.48
C GLY A 14 11.42 -1.95 -14.16
N VAL A 15 10.97 -1.19 -13.17
CA VAL A 15 9.54 -1.12 -12.79
C VAL A 15 8.79 -0.32 -13.84
N LYS A 16 7.65 -0.85 -14.30
CA LYS A 16 6.73 -0.10 -15.17
C LYS A 16 5.85 0.79 -14.29
N LEU A 17 5.86 2.09 -14.60
CA LEU A 17 5.11 3.11 -13.88
C LEU A 17 4.31 3.97 -14.85
N ALA A 18 3.10 4.32 -14.42
CA ALA A 18 2.32 5.42 -14.93
C ALA A 18 2.56 6.67 -14.08
N GLU A 19 2.23 7.84 -14.61
CA GLU A 19 2.31 9.11 -13.90
C GLU A 19 0.97 9.83 -14.05
N ARG A 20 0.41 10.29 -12.94
CA ARG A 20 -0.85 11.02 -12.93
C ARG A 20 -0.90 11.96 -11.74
N GLU A 21 -1.26 13.22 -12.00
CA GLU A 21 -1.50 14.23 -10.96
C GLU A 21 -0.33 14.39 -9.97
N GLY A 22 0.91 14.19 -10.43
CA GLY A 22 2.11 14.29 -9.59
C GLY A 22 2.44 13.03 -8.77
N ALA A 23 1.69 11.95 -8.94
CA ALA A 23 1.98 10.64 -8.35
C ALA A 23 2.55 9.67 -9.39
N LEU A 24 3.48 8.81 -8.95
CA LEU A 24 3.87 7.62 -9.71
C LEU A 24 2.94 6.48 -9.31
N ILE A 25 2.49 5.71 -10.29
CA ILE A 25 1.50 4.66 -10.09
C ILE A 25 2.04 3.37 -10.69
N LEU A 26 1.97 2.28 -9.94
CA LEU A 26 2.25 0.93 -10.42
C LEU A 26 1.16 -0.03 -9.97
N MET A 27 0.99 -1.12 -10.71
CA MET A 27 0.01 -2.16 -10.42
C MET A 27 0.76 -3.46 -10.10
N VAL A 28 0.36 -4.10 -9.01
CA VAL A 28 0.84 -5.42 -8.58
C VAL A 28 -0.33 -6.38 -8.70
N GLU A 29 -0.12 -7.51 -9.38
CA GLU A 29 -1.11 -8.57 -9.53
C GLU A 29 -0.58 -9.85 -8.86
N ASP A 30 -1.39 -10.46 -8.00
CA ASP A 30 -1.07 -11.71 -7.32
C ASP A 30 -2.33 -12.57 -7.12
N GLU A 31 -2.31 -13.81 -7.61
CA GLU A 31 -3.43 -14.77 -7.54
C GLU A 31 -4.78 -14.19 -8.00
N GLY A 32 -4.78 -13.31 -9.01
CA GLY A 32 -5.98 -12.65 -9.54
C GLY A 32 -6.50 -11.47 -8.69
N ARG A 33 -5.75 -11.05 -7.67
CA ARG A 33 -5.97 -9.82 -6.91
C ARG A 33 -5.06 -8.73 -7.45
N GLU A 34 -5.61 -7.54 -7.61
CA GLU A 34 -4.86 -6.38 -8.09
C GLU A 34 -4.71 -5.35 -6.96
N VAL A 35 -3.50 -4.79 -6.84
CA VAL A 35 -3.17 -3.71 -5.93
C VAL A 35 -2.56 -2.57 -6.73
N ILE A 36 -3.10 -1.37 -6.55
CA ILE A 36 -2.54 -0.13 -7.09
C ILE A 36 -1.68 0.51 -6.01
N VAL A 37 -0.40 0.75 -6.32
CA VAL A 37 0.53 1.45 -5.45
C VAL A 37 0.79 2.84 -6.02
N TYR A 38 0.50 3.85 -5.19
CA TYR A 38 0.76 5.26 -5.44
C TYR A 38 2.01 5.69 -4.68
N ILE A 39 2.88 6.43 -5.35
CA ILE A 39 4.08 7.01 -4.76
C ILE A 39 3.98 8.51 -4.94
N MET A 40 4.04 9.23 -3.83
CA MET A 40 3.94 10.68 -3.77
C MET A 40 5.07 11.24 -2.90
N ALA A 41 5.39 12.52 -3.07
CA ALA A 41 6.39 13.17 -2.22
C ALA A 41 5.86 14.50 -1.68
N GLU A 42 6.12 14.75 -0.39
CA GLU A 42 5.90 16.04 0.26
C GLU A 42 7.25 16.69 0.54
N GLU A 43 7.69 17.52 -0.41
CA GLU A 43 9.03 18.13 -0.42
C GLU A 43 9.30 18.99 0.81
N GLU A 44 8.29 19.69 1.35
CA GLU A 44 8.44 20.57 2.53
C GLU A 44 8.79 19.78 3.80
N ARG A 45 8.30 18.54 3.91
CA ARG A 45 8.57 17.65 5.03
C ARG A 45 9.67 16.63 4.73
N GLY A 46 10.07 16.53 3.48
CA GLY A 46 11.08 15.58 3.02
C GLY A 46 10.62 14.13 3.19
N ILE A 47 9.35 13.83 2.89
CA ILE A 47 8.75 12.50 3.02
C ILE A 47 8.32 11.97 1.66
N VAL A 48 8.57 10.69 1.39
CA VAL A 48 7.99 9.94 0.27
C VAL A 48 6.93 9.00 0.82
N TYR A 49 5.70 9.13 0.34
CA TYR A 49 4.57 8.29 0.68
C TYR A 49 4.44 7.15 -0.32
N VAL A 50 4.38 5.92 0.18
CA VAL A 50 4.03 4.73 -0.60
C VAL A 50 2.68 4.23 -0.10
N ILE A 51 1.65 4.30 -0.95
CA ILE A 51 0.27 4.01 -0.58
C ILE A 51 -0.27 2.90 -1.48
N ALA A 52 -0.64 1.77 -0.91
CA ALA A 52 -1.27 0.66 -1.60
C ALA A 52 -2.80 0.67 -1.39
N SER A 53 -3.55 0.45 -2.46
CA SER A 53 -5.01 0.30 -2.45
C SER A 53 -5.41 -0.90 -3.29
N ALA A 54 -6.39 -1.67 -2.84
CA ALA A 54 -6.96 -2.77 -3.61
C ALA A 54 -7.64 -2.27 -4.89
N ASN A 55 -7.64 -3.09 -5.93
CA ASN A 55 -8.48 -2.91 -7.12
C ASN A 55 -9.37 -4.15 -7.32
N PRO A 56 -10.70 -4.02 -7.16
CA PRO A 56 -11.44 -2.81 -6.77
C PRO A 56 -11.16 -2.39 -5.31
N PRO A 57 -11.34 -1.09 -4.96
CA PRO A 57 -11.11 -0.60 -3.61
C PRO A 57 -12.00 -1.28 -2.56
N ILE A 58 -11.44 -1.57 -1.39
CA ILE A 58 -12.16 -2.12 -0.25
C ILE A 58 -12.80 -0.96 0.52
N SER A 59 -14.14 -0.90 0.52
CA SER A 59 -14.90 -0.05 1.45
C SER A 59 -15.05 -0.77 2.79
N LEU A 60 -14.85 -0.04 3.88
CA LEU A 60 -14.87 -0.58 5.22
C LEU A 60 -16.26 -1.10 5.60
N GLY A 61 -17.30 -0.29 5.37
CA GLY A 61 -18.68 -0.62 5.76
C GLY A 61 -18.79 -1.21 7.17
N GLU A 62 -19.49 -2.35 7.29
CA GLU A 62 -19.65 -3.07 8.56
C GLU A 62 -18.40 -3.87 8.98
N ARG A 63 -17.35 -3.90 8.15
CA ARG A 63 -16.14 -4.72 8.33
C ARG A 63 -15.04 -4.05 9.13
N ALA A 64 -15.37 -2.98 9.84
CA ALA A 64 -14.41 -2.15 10.58
C ALA A 64 -13.58 -2.95 11.59
N LEU A 65 -14.23 -3.87 12.29
CA LEU A 65 -13.58 -4.67 13.32
C LEU A 65 -12.58 -5.67 12.70
N ASP A 66 -12.90 -6.25 11.54
CA ASP A 66 -12.01 -7.20 10.88
C ASP A 66 -10.81 -6.49 10.25
N ALA A 67 -11.02 -5.31 9.65
CA ALA A 67 -9.94 -4.46 9.17
C ALA A 67 -8.98 -4.06 10.30
N LEU A 68 -9.53 -3.72 11.48
CA LEU A 68 -8.72 -3.40 12.67
C LEU A 68 -7.90 -4.61 13.13
N LYS A 69 -8.50 -5.80 13.24
CA LYS A 69 -7.77 -7.02 13.62
C LYS A 69 -6.65 -7.34 12.62
N ALA A 70 -6.94 -7.27 11.33
CA ALA A 70 -5.96 -7.51 10.28
C ALA A 70 -4.83 -6.48 10.30
N SER A 71 -5.10 -5.22 10.70
CA SER A 71 -4.06 -4.22 10.88
C SER A 71 -3.07 -4.57 11.98
N TRP A 72 -3.53 -5.20 13.07
CA TRP A 72 -2.65 -5.70 14.13
C TRP A 72 -1.85 -6.92 13.68
N GLU A 73 -2.47 -7.82 12.93
CA GLU A 73 -1.76 -8.96 12.33
C GLU A 73 -0.63 -8.50 11.39
N ILE A 74 -0.82 -7.41 10.62
CA ILE A 74 0.25 -6.79 9.82
C ILE A 74 1.35 -6.22 10.71
N ALA A 75 1.00 -5.51 11.78
CA ALA A 75 1.97 -4.94 12.72
C ALA A 75 2.81 -6.03 13.41
N ASP A 76 2.18 -7.14 13.82
CA ASP A 76 2.85 -8.28 14.46
C ASP A 76 3.85 -8.98 13.54
N ARG A 77 3.67 -8.86 12.22
CA ARG A 77 4.63 -9.36 11.22
C ARG A 77 5.87 -8.47 11.09
N GLY A 78 5.92 -7.35 11.81
CA GLY A 78 7.04 -6.41 11.78
C GLY A 78 7.13 -5.60 10.49
N VAL A 79 6.02 -5.52 9.73
CA VAL A 79 5.97 -4.74 8.49
C VAL A 79 5.79 -3.26 8.85
N PRO A 80 6.61 -2.32 8.32
CA PRO A 80 6.58 -0.91 8.73
C PRO A 80 5.42 -0.13 8.08
N CYS A 81 4.25 -0.76 7.92
CA CYS A 81 3.10 -0.17 7.25
C CYS A 81 1.99 0.20 8.23
N LYS A 82 1.21 1.21 7.86
CA LYS A 82 0.01 1.66 8.56
C LYS A 82 -1.20 1.28 7.73
N VAL A 83 -2.23 0.74 8.36
CA VAL A 83 -3.55 0.63 7.72
C VAL A 83 -4.30 1.93 8.01
N SER A 84 -4.60 2.68 6.95
CA SER A 84 -5.23 4.00 6.99
C SER A 84 -6.51 4.01 6.17
N LEU A 85 -7.28 5.09 6.28
CA LEU A 85 -8.52 5.29 5.54
C LEU A 85 -8.45 6.54 4.67
N ASN A 86 -8.77 6.40 3.39
CA ASN A 86 -9.08 7.52 2.51
C ASN A 86 -10.60 7.59 2.33
N GLY A 87 -11.26 8.42 3.15
CA GLY A 87 -12.71 8.36 3.30
C GLY A 87 -13.11 7.04 3.95
N ASP A 88 -13.88 6.20 3.23
CA ASP A 88 -14.27 4.86 3.67
C ASP A 88 -13.43 3.74 3.00
N ILE A 89 -12.42 4.10 2.21
CA ILE A 89 -11.57 3.14 1.49
C ILE A 89 -10.35 2.79 2.33
N VAL A 90 -10.10 1.48 2.50
CA VAL A 90 -8.89 0.97 3.14
C VAL A 90 -7.67 1.20 2.24
N VAL A 91 -6.63 1.77 2.82
CA VAL A 91 -5.31 1.89 2.21
C VAL A 91 -4.23 1.41 3.17
N VAL A 92 -3.10 0.98 2.61
CA VAL A 92 -1.90 0.68 3.38
C VAL A 92 -0.82 1.70 3.02
N GLU A 93 -0.24 2.34 4.01
CA GLU A 93 0.71 3.44 3.84
C GLU A 93 2.06 3.10 4.48
N HIS A 94 3.14 3.48 3.81
CA HIS A 94 4.47 3.55 4.40
C HIS A 94 5.10 4.89 4.05
N ASP A 95 5.64 5.57 5.07
CA ASP A 95 6.27 6.87 4.95
C ASP A 95 7.79 6.67 5.00
N ILE A 96 8.50 7.18 4.01
CA ILE A 96 9.96 7.14 3.95
C ILE A 96 10.50 8.55 4.15
N ASP A 97 11.17 8.79 5.28
CA ASP A 97 11.90 10.03 5.49
C ASP A 97 13.07 10.14 4.51
N SER A 98 13.34 11.36 4.01
CA SER A 98 14.41 11.64 3.06
C SER A 98 15.79 11.18 3.51
N CYS A 99 16.05 11.11 4.83
CA CYS A 99 17.31 10.58 5.37
C CYS A 99 17.48 9.06 5.20
N HIS A 100 16.41 8.32 4.93
CA HIS A 100 16.39 6.88 4.67
C HIS A 100 15.93 6.57 3.24
N PHE A 101 15.75 7.57 2.39
CA PHE A 101 15.23 7.41 1.05
C PHE A 101 16.33 6.89 0.10
N THR A 102 16.29 5.58 -0.16
CA THR A 102 17.18 4.89 -1.10
C THR A 102 16.35 4.04 -2.05
N LYS A 103 16.99 3.52 -3.10
CA LYS A 103 16.35 2.60 -4.03
C LYS A 103 15.82 1.36 -3.31
N GLU A 104 16.61 0.79 -2.40
CA GLU A 104 16.27 -0.40 -1.63
C GLU A 104 15.07 -0.12 -0.71
N SER A 105 15.11 0.97 0.08
CA SER A 105 14.01 1.29 0.99
C SER A 105 12.72 1.60 0.23
N LEU A 106 12.80 2.24 -0.95
CA LEU A 106 11.63 2.46 -1.81
C LEU A 106 11.04 1.14 -2.33
N LEU A 107 11.87 0.23 -2.83
CA LEU A 107 11.42 -1.07 -3.33
C LEU A 107 10.84 -1.95 -2.22
N GLU A 108 11.49 -1.98 -1.05
CA GLU A 108 10.98 -2.66 0.13
C GLU A 108 9.64 -2.08 0.58
N SER A 109 9.50 -0.75 0.58
CA SER A 109 8.25 -0.07 0.93
C SER A 109 7.10 -0.44 -0.01
N ILE A 110 7.37 -0.50 -1.32
CA ILE A 110 6.38 -0.94 -2.33
C ILE A 110 5.97 -2.38 -2.07
N TYR A 111 6.96 -3.26 -1.84
CA TYR A 111 6.70 -4.66 -1.53
C TYR A 111 5.84 -4.81 -0.26
N PHE A 112 6.24 -4.16 0.83
CA PHE A 112 5.54 -4.24 2.12
C PHE A 112 4.11 -3.69 2.04
N ALA A 113 3.91 -2.54 1.38
CA ALA A 113 2.59 -1.96 1.22
C ALA A 113 1.68 -2.86 0.35
N ALA A 114 2.20 -3.37 -0.77
CA ALA A 114 1.46 -4.26 -1.66
C ALA A 114 1.12 -5.59 -0.99
N GLU A 115 2.09 -6.23 -0.32
CA GLU A 115 1.90 -7.51 0.37
C GLU A 115 0.88 -7.37 1.51
N SER A 116 0.94 -6.28 2.27
CA SER A 116 -0.01 -5.99 3.34
C SER A 116 -1.42 -5.77 2.79
N MET A 117 -1.56 -5.11 1.64
CA MET A 117 -2.86 -4.94 0.99
C MET A 117 -3.41 -6.28 0.47
N LEU A 118 -2.57 -7.10 -0.17
CA LEU A 118 -2.96 -8.47 -0.59
C LEU A 118 -3.39 -9.33 0.60
N TYR A 119 -2.69 -9.21 1.73
CA TYR A 119 -3.04 -9.87 2.97
C TYR A 119 -4.42 -9.40 3.49
N LEU A 120 -4.67 -8.09 3.52
CA LEU A 120 -5.98 -7.53 3.89
C LEU A 120 -7.09 -8.03 2.98
N MET A 121 -6.87 -8.03 1.65
CA MET A 121 -7.83 -8.54 0.68
C MET A 121 -8.21 -9.99 0.98
N LYS A 122 -7.22 -10.85 1.24
CA LYS A 122 -7.43 -12.25 1.59
C LYS A 122 -8.17 -12.41 2.92
N ARG A 123 -7.71 -11.71 3.96
CA ARG A 123 -8.25 -11.83 5.31
C ARG A 123 -9.71 -11.39 5.37
N LEU A 124 -10.05 -10.36 4.61
CA LEU A 124 -11.40 -9.87 4.47
C LEU A 124 -12.21 -10.77 3.53
N SER A 125 -11.70 -11.37 2.46
CA SER A 125 -12.51 -12.34 1.70
C SER A 125 -12.91 -13.56 2.53
N GLU A 126 -12.01 -14.06 3.39
CA GLU A 126 -12.26 -15.24 4.23
C GLU A 126 -13.27 -14.96 5.36
N ALA A 127 -13.24 -13.76 5.96
CA ALA A 127 -14.21 -13.38 7.00
C ALA A 127 -15.66 -13.35 6.49
N SER A 128 -15.87 -13.07 5.20
CA SER A 128 -17.21 -13.09 4.59
C SER A 128 -17.77 -14.50 4.37
N GLU A 129 -16.93 -15.54 4.31
CA GLU A 129 -17.38 -16.92 4.12
C GLU A 129 -17.74 -17.60 5.46
N GLY A 130 -17.13 -17.15 6.57
CA GLY A 130 -17.35 -17.73 7.90
C GLY A 130 -18.67 -17.35 8.59
N ASP A 131 -19.34 -16.29 8.14
CA ASP A 131 -20.60 -15.79 8.74
C ASP A 131 -21.87 -16.34 8.04
N ALA A 132 -21.73 -17.16 7.00
CA ALA A 132 -22.87 -17.73 6.27
C ALA A 132 -23.48 -19.01 6.92
N ASP A 133 -22.88 -19.51 8.00
CA ASP A 133 -23.25 -20.76 8.68
C ASP A 133 -23.81 -20.58 10.11
N LEU A 134 -24.26 -19.37 10.49
CA LEU A 134 -24.96 -19.08 11.76
C LEU A 134 -26.41 -18.62 11.53
#